data_AF-A0AB36RC81-F1
#
_entry.id   AF-A0AB36RC81-F1
#
_cell.length_a   1.000
_cell.length_b   1.000
_cell.length_c   1.000
_cell.angle_alpha   90.00
_cell.angle_beta   90.00
_cell.angle_gamma   90.00
#
_symmetry.space_group_name_H-M   'P 1'
#
loop_
_entity.id
_entity.type
_entity.pdbx_description
1 polymer ?
#
loop_
_entity_poly.entity_id
_entity_poly.type
_entity_poly.pdbx_seq_one_letter_code
_entity_poly.pdbx_strand_id
1 'polypeptide(L)'
;MVRVLVTRPEPGASRTAQRLEDQGFQPILLPLTETVALPVDVEGVANNAVAVAVTSANAVRHAPREIVAALAALPCHAVGKRTAEAARAAGFLSVSEGPGDAEALADALAGGFTAKTIIYLCGRVRFPAFEARLKAACVDVRAIETYDTVTLDHSDAAILACLSGQPVEAVLLYSAKAATAMQALAGRPALRDLFEETWFFVLSGRIAAALEAVASEKLRVAPEPSEEALLELLRTWR
;
A
#
# COMPACT_ATOMS: atom_id res chain seq x y z
N MET A 1 -10.83 -25.90 0.31
CA MET A 1 -9.85 -24.91 -0.18
C MET A 1 -9.64 -23.91 0.94
N VAL A 2 -8.42 -23.43 1.20
CA VAL A 2 -8.19 -22.47 2.29
C VAL A 2 -8.81 -21.14 1.92
N ARG A 3 -9.62 -20.55 2.81
CA ARG A 3 -10.25 -19.24 2.62
C ARG A 3 -9.32 -18.15 3.12
N VAL A 4 -8.97 -17.24 2.22
CA VAL A 4 -7.96 -16.20 2.46
C VAL A 4 -8.61 -14.83 2.34
N LEU A 5 -8.70 -14.11 3.46
CA LEU A 5 -9.24 -12.76 3.49
C LEU A 5 -8.22 -11.75 2.99
N VAL A 6 -8.61 -10.97 1.98
CA VAL A 6 -7.81 -9.89 1.40
C VAL A 6 -8.39 -8.55 1.86
N THR A 7 -7.60 -7.82 2.66
CA THR A 7 -8.06 -6.62 3.39
C THR A 7 -7.61 -5.29 2.77
N ARG A 8 -6.75 -5.34 1.75
CA ARG A 8 -6.15 -4.15 1.12
C ARG A 8 -7.14 -3.45 0.18
N PRO A 9 -6.97 -2.13 -0.08
CA PRO A 9 -7.83 -1.39 -1.01
C PRO A 9 -7.76 -1.91 -2.45
N GLU A 10 -8.82 -1.63 -3.20
CA GLU A 10 -8.80 -1.76 -4.66
C GLU A 10 -7.88 -0.73 -5.32
N PRO A 11 -7.35 -1.03 -6.54
CA PRO A 11 -7.44 -2.29 -7.28
C PRO A 11 -6.45 -3.37 -6.77
N GLY A 12 -5.83 -3.17 -5.59
CA GLY A 12 -4.89 -4.13 -5.02
C GLY A 12 -5.54 -5.44 -4.61
N ALA A 13 -6.73 -5.34 -4.01
CA ALA A 13 -7.52 -6.48 -3.55
C ALA A 13 -7.79 -7.47 -4.69
N SER A 14 -8.38 -7.02 -5.79
CA SER A 14 -8.71 -7.86 -6.94
C SER A 14 -7.48 -8.56 -7.53
N ARG A 15 -6.32 -7.88 -7.63
CA ARG A 15 -5.08 -8.51 -8.12
C ARG A 15 -4.56 -9.59 -7.17
N THR A 16 -4.60 -9.34 -5.86
CA THR A 16 -4.19 -10.34 -4.87
C THR A 16 -5.15 -11.54 -4.91
N ALA A 17 -6.45 -11.32 -5.05
CA ALA A 17 -7.43 -12.39 -5.19
C ALA A 17 -7.14 -13.29 -6.39
N GLN A 18 -6.89 -12.71 -7.57
CA GLN A 18 -6.53 -13.51 -8.75
C GLN A 18 -5.28 -14.38 -8.49
N ARG A 19 -4.24 -13.81 -7.89
CA ARG A 19 -3.01 -14.56 -7.55
C ARG A 19 -3.27 -15.69 -6.55
N LEU A 20 -4.20 -15.51 -5.63
CA LEU A 20 -4.61 -16.52 -4.66
C LEU A 20 -5.37 -17.66 -5.36
N GLU A 21 -6.31 -17.35 -6.25
CA GLU A 21 -7.01 -18.34 -7.09
C GLU A 21 -6.03 -19.16 -7.93
N ASP A 22 -5.08 -18.50 -8.58
CA ASP A 22 -4.05 -19.15 -9.40
C ASP A 22 -3.17 -20.11 -8.57
N GLN A 23 -3.09 -19.90 -7.25
CA GLN A 23 -2.36 -20.75 -6.30
C GLN A 23 -3.26 -21.79 -5.60
N GLY A 24 -4.54 -21.88 -5.96
CA GLY A 24 -5.49 -22.84 -5.39
C GLY A 24 -6.05 -22.44 -4.02
N PHE A 25 -6.02 -21.15 -3.69
CA PHE A 25 -6.72 -20.59 -2.52
C PHE A 25 -8.11 -20.06 -2.92
N GLN A 26 -8.99 -19.92 -1.92
CA GLN A 26 -10.29 -19.27 -2.08
C GLN A 26 -10.19 -17.85 -1.51
N PRO A 27 -9.94 -16.81 -2.32
CA PRO A 27 -9.88 -15.45 -1.82
C PRO A 27 -11.26 -14.95 -1.40
N ILE A 28 -11.28 -14.11 -0.37
CA ILE A 28 -12.45 -13.35 0.03
C ILE A 28 -12.04 -11.88 0.09
N LEU A 29 -12.68 -11.05 -0.72
CA LEU A 29 -12.42 -9.62 -0.73
C LEU A 29 -13.23 -8.95 0.38
N LEU A 30 -12.53 -8.42 1.38
CA LEU A 30 -13.11 -7.55 2.39
C LEU A 30 -12.14 -6.38 2.66
N PRO A 31 -12.03 -5.41 1.73
CA PRO A 31 -11.21 -4.23 1.97
C PRO A 31 -11.60 -3.56 3.29
N LEU A 32 -10.62 -3.38 4.18
CA LEU A 32 -10.82 -2.68 5.46
C LEU A 32 -10.36 -1.23 5.38
N THR A 33 -9.79 -0.86 4.25
CA THR A 33 -9.36 0.50 3.94
C THR A 33 -9.68 0.80 2.49
N GLU A 34 -9.88 2.07 2.19
CA GLU A 34 -10.01 2.58 0.83
C GLU A 34 -9.06 3.77 0.62
N THR A 35 -8.68 3.99 -0.63
CA THR A 35 -7.94 5.20 -1.00
C THR A 35 -8.88 6.22 -1.61
N VAL A 36 -8.91 7.42 -1.05
CA VAL A 36 -9.78 8.52 -1.47
C VAL A 36 -8.92 9.66 -2.03
N ALA A 37 -9.33 10.22 -3.16
CA ALA A 37 -8.63 11.35 -3.76
C ALA A 37 -8.66 12.56 -2.81
N LEU A 38 -7.57 13.34 -2.82
CA LEU A 38 -7.50 14.62 -2.13
C LEU A 38 -7.52 15.76 -3.15
N PRO A 39 -8.07 16.93 -2.78
CA PRO A 39 -7.93 18.11 -3.60
C PRO A 39 -6.45 18.50 -3.68
N VAL A 40 -5.98 18.76 -4.89
CA VAL A 40 -4.60 19.19 -5.16
C VAL A 40 -4.66 20.51 -5.92
N ASP A 41 -3.88 21.48 -5.45
CA ASP A 41 -3.68 22.73 -6.17
C ASP A 41 -2.66 22.54 -7.31
N VAL A 42 -3.04 22.97 -8.50
CA VAL A 42 -2.25 22.86 -9.73
C VAL A 42 -1.33 24.07 -9.89
N GLU A 43 -1.65 25.21 -9.28
CA GLU A 43 -0.92 26.44 -9.51
C GLU A 43 0.53 26.35 -9.02
N GLY A 44 1.47 26.61 -9.93
CA GLY A 44 2.90 26.61 -9.63
C GLY A 44 3.50 25.25 -9.28
N VAL A 45 2.78 24.14 -9.52
CA VAL A 45 3.18 22.80 -9.09
C VAL A 45 4.57 22.38 -9.57
N ALA A 46 4.95 22.79 -10.79
CA ALA A 46 6.23 22.44 -11.40
C ALA A 46 7.32 23.51 -11.20
N ASN A 47 7.02 24.65 -10.55
CA ASN A 47 7.94 25.79 -10.51
C ASN A 47 9.28 25.39 -9.86
N ASN A 48 10.37 25.47 -10.62
CA ASN A 48 11.74 25.11 -10.22
C ASN A 48 11.95 23.62 -9.85
N ALA A 49 10.96 22.75 -10.08
CA ALA A 49 11.14 21.32 -9.90
C ALA A 49 11.88 20.71 -11.08
N VAL A 50 12.81 19.80 -10.80
CA VAL A 50 13.65 19.16 -11.82
C VAL A 50 13.31 17.68 -12.05
N ALA A 51 12.52 17.09 -11.17
CA ALA A 51 12.10 15.70 -11.22
C ALA A 51 10.86 15.46 -10.37
N VAL A 52 10.23 14.31 -10.58
CA VAL A 52 9.09 13.81 -9.83
C VAL A 52 9.46 12.47 -9.21
N ALA A 53 9.16 12.28 -7.93
CA ALA A 53 9.26 11.00 -7.26
C ALA A 53 7.87 10.46 -6.91
N VAL A 54 7.68 9.15 -7.02
CA VAL A 54 6.41 8.50 -6.72
C VAL A 54 6.67 7.20 -5.95
N THR A 55 6.16 7.12 -4.71
CA THR A 55 6.34 5.95 -3.83
C THR A 55 5.14 5.02 -3.79
N SER A 56 4.08 5.33 -4.53
CA SER A 56 2.86 4.53 -4.57
C SER A 56 2.16 4.71 -5.91
N ALA A 57 1.77 3.60 -6.54
CA ALA A 57 0.91 3.64 -7.74
C ALA A 57 -0.40 4.38 -7.48
N ASN A 58 -0.90 4.39 -6.23
CA ASN A 58 -2.12 5.12 -5.88
C ASN A 58 -1.91 6.64 -5.93
N ALA A 59 -0.70 7.15 -5.69
CA ALA A 59 -0.44 8.58 -5.80
C ALA A 59 -0.66 9.09 -7.23
N VAL A 60 -0.26 8.31 -8.23
CA VAL A 60 -0.51 8.63 -9.64
C VAL A 60 -1.98 8.45 -10.01
N ARG A 61 -2.62 7.38 -9.53
CA ARG A 61 -4.03 7.09 -9.86
C ARG A 61 -4.99 8.17 -9.36
N HIS A 62 -4.70 8.76 -8.20
CA HIS A 62 -5.50 9.82 -7.61
C HIS A 62 -5.01 11.23 -7.95
N ALA A 63 -3.86 11.36 -8.63
CA ALA A 63 -3.41 12.67 -9.11
C ALA A 63 -4.40 13.21 -10.15
N PRO A 64 -4.86 14.47 -10.02
CA PRO A 64 -5.62 15.13 -11.07
C PRO A 64 -4.86 15.11 -12.40
N ARG A 65 -5.59 15.02 -13.52
CA ARG A 65 -4.97 14.93 -14.85
C ARG A 65 -4.11 16.15 -15.16
N GLU A 66 -4.52 17.30 -14.65
CA GLU A 66 -3.84 18.59 -14.78
C GLU A 66 -2.49 18.57 -14.07
N ILE A 67 -2.42 17.96 -12.87
CA ILE A 67 -1.16 17.77 -12.13
C ILE A 67 -0.23 16.86 -12.92
N VAL A 68 -0.74 15.73 -13.44
CA VAL A 68 0.08 14.82 -14.24
C VAL A 68 0.59 15.52 -15.49
N ALA A 69 -0.27 16.25 -16.21
CA ALA A 69 0.12 16.97 -17.42
C ALA A 69 1.20 18.03 -17.14
N ALA A 70 1.09 18.78 -16.05
CA ALA A 70 2.08 19.78 -15.63
C ALA A 70 3.45 19.17 -15.29
N LEU A 71 3.47 17.91 -14.87
CA LEU A 71 4.67 17.20 -14.43
C LEU A 71 5.21 16.20 -15.47
N ALA A 72 4.45 15.89 -16.52
CA ALA A 72 4.70 14.77 -17.44
C ALA A 72 6.06 14.82 -18.14
N ALA A 73 6.59 16.02 -18.41
CA ALA A 73 7.87 16.22 -19.07
C ALA A 73 9.09 16.05 -18.14
N LEU A 74 8.89 16.09 -16.82
CA LEU A 74 9.96 15.89 -15.86
C LEU A 74 10.32 14.39 -15.77
N PRO A 75 11.59 14.06 -15.47
CA PRO A 75 11.97 12.70 -15.10
C PRO A 75 11.14 12.21 -13.90
N CYS A 76 10.42 11.11 -14.09
CA CYS A 76 9.61 10.48 -13.04
C CYS A 76 10.33 9.24 -12.48
N HIS A 77 10.66 9.31 -11.20
CA HIS A 77 11.31 8.24 -10.45
C HIS A 77 10.27 7.49 -9.62
N ALA A 78 9.84 6.34 -10.13
CA ALA A 78 8.89 5.49 -9.46
C ALA A 78 9.61 4.49 -8.54
N VAL A 79 9.07 4.24 -7.35
CA VAL A 79 9.70 3.35 -6.36
C VAL A 79 9.89 1.92 -6.86
N GLY A 80 9.06 1.43 -7.77
CA GLY A 80 9.20 0.09 -8.35
C GLY A 80 8.22 -0.14 -9.49
N LYS A 81 8.28 -1.35 -10.08
CA LYS A 81 7.58 -1.72 -11.32
C LYS A 81 6.14 -1.23 -11.43
N ARG A 82 5.31 -1.57 -10.45
CA ARG A 82 3.86 -1.23 -10.45
C ARG A 82 3.62 0.28 -10.46
N THR A 83 4.44 1.03 -9.76
CA THR A 83 4.34 2.49 -9.72
C THR A 83 4.84 3.09 -11.03
N ALA A 84 5.89 2.51 -11.64
CA ALA A 84 6.40 2.93 -12.93
C ALA A 84 5.37 2.70 -14.05
N GLU A 85 4.71 1.54 -14.06
CA GLU A 85 3.61 1.23 -14.98
C GLU A 85 2.45 2.22 -14.84
N ALA A 86 2.04 2.53 -13.60
CA ALA A 86 1.00 3.52 -13.34
C ALA A 86 1.39 4.92 -13.84
N ALA A 87 2.64 5.36 -13.60
CA ALA A 87 3.15 6.64 -14.09
C ALA A 87 3.14 6.72 -15.62
N ARG A 88 3.61 5.67 -16.31
CA ARG A 88 3.58 5.61 -17.78
C ARG A 88 2.14 5.67 -18.30
N ALA A 89 1.23 4.89 -17.71
CA ALA A 89 -0.17 4.87 -18.09
C ALA A 89 -0.89 6.21 -17.87
N ALA A 90 -0.45 7.00 -16.88
CA ALA A 90 -0.98 8.32 -16.60
C ALA A 90 -0.45 9.43 -17.54
N GLY A 91 0.66 9.18 -18.26
CA GLY A 91 1.19 10.10 -19.26
C GLY A 91 2.58 10.67 -18.99
N PHE A 92 3.31 10.20 -17.97
CA PHE A 92 4.71 10.60 -17.78
C PHE A 92 5.59 10.11 -18.93
N LEU A 93 6.40 11.02 -19.49
CA LEU A 93 7.19 10.77 -20.71
C LEU A 93 8.49 10.01 -20.45
N SER A 94 9.09 10.18 -19.27
CA SER A 94 10.32 9.52 -18.87
C SER A 94 10.16 8.94 -17.47
N VAL A 95 10.16 7.61 -17.34
CA VAL A 95 9.90 6.91 -16.08
C VAL A 95 11.00 5.89 -15.78
N SER A 96 11.75 6.12 -14.70
CA SER A 96 12.69 5.15 -14.15
C SER A 96 12.01 4.27 -13.10
N GLU A 97 12.33 2.98 -13.12
CA GLU A 97 11.89 2.02 -12.12
C GLU A 97 12.94 1.89 -11.01
N GLY A 98 12.52 2.08 -9.77
CA GLY A 98 13.32 1.92 -8.57
C GLY A 98 13.29 0.50 -7.98
N PRO A 99 13.94 0.31 -6.81
CA PRO A 99 14.20 -1.00 -6.20
C PRO A 99 13.01 -1.63 -5.46
N GLY A 100 11.88 -0.94 -5.36
CA GLY A 100 10.66 -1.37 -4.66
C GLY A 100 10.48 -0.77 -3.26
N ASP A 101 11.47 -0.06 -2.75
CA ASP A 101 11.48 0.54 -1.42
C ASP A 101 11.71 2.07 -1.46
N ALA A 102 10.97 2.81 -0.62
CA ALA A 102 11.01 4.26 -0.64
C ALA A 102 12.36 4.80 -0.13
N GLU A 103 12.96 4.18 0.88
CA GLU A 103 14.27 4.61 1.40
C GLU A 103 15.37 4.37 0.37
N ALA A 104 15.36 3.20 -0.27
CA ALA A 104 16.30 2.90 -1.34
C ALA A 104 16.09 3.78 -2.58
N LEU A 105 14.85 4.18 -2.90
CA LEU A 105 14.59 5.20 -3.91
C LEU A 105 15.20 6.56 -3.51
N ALA A 106 15.01 7.01 -2.26
CA ALA A 106 15.58 8.25 -1.77
C ALA A 106 17.11 8.24 -1.86
N ASP A 107 17.76 7.14 -1.48
CA ASP A 107 19.21 6.97 -1.57
C ASP A 107 19.71 7.07 -3.01
N ALA A 108 18.98 6.49 -3.98
CA ALA A 108 19.32 6.58 -5.40
C ALA A 108 19.18 8.00 -5.98
N LEU A 109 18.29 8.83 -5.40
CA LEU A 109 18.04 10.21 -5.84
C LEU A 109 18.98 11.23 -5.17
N ALA A 110 19.41 10.96 -3.93
CA ALA A 110 20.15 11.88 -3.07
C ALA A 110 21.31 12.61 -3.78
N GLY A 111 22.16 11.88 -4.50
CA GLY A 111 23.34 12.45 -5.17
C GLY A 111 23.04 13.18 -6.49
N GLY A 112 21.96 12.81 -7.20
CA GLY A 112 21.61 13.42 -8.50
C GLY A 112 20.90 14.77 -8.38
N PHE A 113 20.30 15.02 -7.21
CA PHE A 113 19.38 16.14 -6.97
C PHE A 113 19.78 17.07 -5.83
N THR A 114 21.01 16.98 -5.32
CA THR A 114 21.53 17.89 -4.29
C THR A 114 21.31 19.36 -4.68
N ALA A 115 20.77 20.16 -3.75
CA ALA A 115 20.39 21.56 -3.93
C ALA A 115 19.33 21.82 -5.02
N LYS A 116 18.59 20.80 -5.45
CA LYS A 116 17.48 20.92 -6.40
C LYS A 116 16.14 20.63 -5.70
N THR A 117 15.05 21.11 -6.29
CA THR A 117 13.70 20.72 -5.88
C THR A 117 13.22 19.51 -6.68
N ILE A 118 12.64 18.53 -6.00
CA ILE A 118 11.81 17.50 -6.62
C ILE A 118 10.37 17.58 -6.11
N ILE A 119 9.42 17.23 -6.98
CA ILE A 119 8.03 16.99 -6.58
C ILE A 119 7.89 15.56 -6.10
N TYR A 120 7.17 15.35 -5.01
CA TYR A 120 6.86 14.04 -4.48
C TYR A 120 5.37 13.79 -4.48
N LEU A 121 4.87 12.97 -5.42
CA LEU A 121 3.47 12.53 -5.42
C LEU A 121 3.30 11.40 -4.40
N CYS A 122 2.47 11.65 -3.40
CA CYS A 122 2.33 10.75 -2.25
C CYS A 122 0.91 10.72 -1.68
N GLY A 123 0.66 9.76 -0.79
CA GLY A 123 -0.53 9.77 0.06
C GLY A 123 -0.29 10.60 1.32
N ARG A 124 -1.36 11.13 1.91
CA ARG A 124 -1.31 11.87 3.19
C ARG A 124 -0.68 11.05 4.30
N VAL A 125 -1.11 9.80 4.45
CA VAL A 125 -0.51 8.87 5.42
C VAL A 125 0.64 8.12 4.76
N ARG A 126 1.87 8.40 5.20
CA ARG A 126 3.12 7.80 4.70
C ARG A 126 4.23 7.83 5.75
N PHE A 127 5.32 7.12 5.49
CA PHE A 127 6.52 7.19 6.34
C PHE A 127 7.38 8.39 5.97
N PRO A 128 7.97 9.08 6.95
CA PRO A 128 8.77 10.28 6.71
C PRO A 128 10.18 9.96 6.19
N ALA A 129 10.56 8.68 6.12
CA ALA A 129 11.94 8.28 5.82
C ALA A 129 12.41 8.74 4.42
N PHE A 130 11.50 8.75 3.43
CA PHE A 130 11.79 9.23 2.08
C PHE A 130 12.20 10.71 2.10
N GLU A 131 11.36 11.57 2.69
CA GLU A 131 11.65 13.00 2.81
C GLU A 131 12.87 13.27 3.70
N ALA A 132 13.01 12.53 4.81
CA ALA A 132 14.12 12.70 5.74
C ALA A 132 15.49 12.42 5.08
N ARG A 133 15.60 11.34 4.31
CA ARG A 133 16.83 10.98 3.59
C ARG A 133 17.20 12.02 2.53
N LEU A 134 16.23 12.47 1.75
CA LEU A 134 16.45 13.51 0.73
C LEU A 134 16.81 14.86 1.34
N LYS A 135 16.15 15.24 2.44
CA LYS A 135 16.48 16.45 3.19
C LYS A 135 17.92 16.41 3.73
N ALA A 136 18.36 15.25 4.25
CA ALA A 136 19.74 15.06 4.70
C ALA A 136 20.76 15.19 3.55
N ALA A 137 20.36 14.89 2.31
CA ALA A 137 21.14 15.09 1.10
C ALA A 137 20.97 16.48 0.46
N CYS A 138 20.38 17.44 1.19
CA CYS A 138 20.11 18.80 0.72
C CYS A 138 19.22 18.86 -0.54
N VAL A 139 18.32 17.89 -0.74
CA VAL A 139 17.29 17.93 -1.77
C VAL A 139 16.02 18.55 -1.17
N ASP A 140 15.46 19.54 -1.85
CA ASP A 140 14.18 20.15 -1.48
C ASP A 140 13.03 19.27 -1.99
N VAL A 141 12.25 18.71 -1.08
CA VAL A 141 11.13 17.81 -1.43
C VAL A 141 9.81 18.52 -1.21
N ARG A 142 9.09 18.79 -2.30
CA ARG A 142 7.73 19.32 -2.24
C ARG A 142 6.73 18.18 -2.38
N ALA A 143 6.16 17.78 -1.25
CA ALA A 143 5.15 16.74 -1.21
C ALA A 143 3.79 17.25 -1.73
N ILE A 144 3.17 16.44 -2.57
CA ILE A 144 1.82 16.65 -3.08
C ILE A 144 0.98 15.44 -2.67
N GLU A 145 0.08 15.68 -1.72
CA GLU A 145 -0.82 14.67 -1.20
C GLU A 145 -2.01 14.50 -2.15
N THR A 146 -1.95 13.44 -2.96
CA THR A 146 -2.96 13.15 -4.00
C THR A 146 -4.09 12.28 -3.48
N TYR A 147 -3.88 11.55 -2.39
CA TYR A 147 -4.89 10.69 -1.79
C TYR A 147 -4.70 10.53 -0.28
N ASP A 148 -5.77 10.13 0.40
CA ASP A 148 -5.74 9.61 1.76
C ASP A 148 -6.11 8.13 1.77
N THR A 149 -5.73 7.41 2.81
CA THR A 149 -6.19 6.04 3.07
C THR A 149 -7.09 6.07 4.28
N VAL A 150 -8.38 5.83 4.11
CA VAL A 150 -9.37 5.85 5.19
C VAL A 150 -9.81 4.43 5.53
N THR A 151 -10.26 4.23 6.78
CA THR A 151 -10.78 2.93 7.23
C THR A 151 -12.22 2.79 6.80
N LEU A 152 -12.59 1.60 6.32
CA LEU A 152 -13.97 1.26 6.01
C LEU A 152 -14.65 0.67 7.25
N ASP A 153 -15.85 1.15 7.56
CA ASP A 153 -16.68 0.59 8.63
C ASP A 153 -17.73 -0.35 8.04
N HIS A 154 -17.53 -1.65 8.25
CA HIS A 154 -18.45 -2.69 7.83
C HIS A 154 -19.31 -3.11 9.02
N SER A 155 -20.62 -3.26 8.80
CA SER A 155 -21.51 -3.82 9.82
C SER A 155 -21.27 -5.33 9.99
N ASP A 156 -21.59 -5.86 11.17
CA ASP A 156 -21.45 -7.31 11.43
C ASP A 156 -22.27 -8.15 10.45
N ALA A 157 -23.47 -7.67 10.09
CA ALA A 157 -24.32 -8.32 9.09
C ALA A 157 -23.67 -8.35 7.69
N ALA A 158 -23.02 -7.27 7.26
CA ALA A 158 -22.33 -7.22 5.98
C ALA A 158 -21.13 -8.18 5.95
N ILE A 159 -20.39 -8.28 7.06
CA ILE A 159 -19.26 -9.20 7.19
C ILE A 159 -19.76 -10.65 7.18
N LEU A 160 -20.79 -10.98 7.97
CA LEU A 160 -21.39 -12.32 8.00
C LEU A 160 -21.87 -12.75 6.61
N ALA A 161 -22.52 -11.85 5.86
CA ALA A 161 -22.94 -12.10 4.50
C ALA A 161 -21.74 -12.32 3.56
N CYS A 162 -20.72 -11.46 3.62
CA CYS A 162 -19.48 -11.59 2.82
C CYS A 162 -18.77 -12.92 3.08
N LEU A 163 -18.71 -13.33 4.35
CA LEU A 163 -18.09 -14.60 4.76
C LEU A 163 -19.02 -15.80 4.62
N SER A 164 -20.28 -15.61 4.20
CA SER A 164 -21.31 -16.67 4.18
C SER A 164 -21.44 -17.43 5.51
N GLY A 165 -21.18 -16.75 6.64
CA GLY A 165 -21.16 -17.35 7.98
C GLY A 165 -20.08 -18.43 8.20
N GLN A 166 -19.09 -18.54 7.32
CA GLN A 166 -18.03 -19.55 7.42
C GLN A 166 -16.73 -18.97 8.02
N PRO A 167 -15.93 -19.77 8.76
CA PRO A 167 -14.65 -19.33 9.33
C PRO A 167 -13.56 -19.06 8.29
N VAL A 168 -12.72 -18.07 8.56
CA VAL A 168 -11.59 -17.68 7.70
C VAL A 168 -10.30 -18.34 8.20
N GLU A 169 -9.59 -19.08 7.35
CA GLU A 169 -8.34 -19.71 7.76
C GLU A 169 -7.13 -18.77 7.75
N ALA A 170 -7.09 -17.79 6.83
CA ALA A 170 -5.95 -16.88 6.70
C ALA A 170 -6.38 -15.45 6.37
N VAL A 171 -5.64 -14.46 6.88
CA VAL A 171 -5.81 -13.03 6.54
C VAL A 171 -4.48 -12.46 6.06
N LEU A 172 -4.52 -11.71 4.94
CA LEU A 172 -3.36 -10.96 4.45
C LEU A 172 -3.45 -9.49 4.86
N LEU A 173 -2.39 -8.96 5.47
CA LEU A 173 -2.31 -7.58 5.98
C LEU A 173 -1.10 -6.83 5.41
N TYR A 174 -1.38 -5.72 4.73
CA TYR A 174 -0.41 -4.92 3.99
C TYR A 174 -0.08 -3.57 4.65
N SER A 175 -0.80 -3.20 5.70
CA SER A 175 -0.58 -1.95 6.43
C SER A 175 -0.99 -2.07 7.89
N ALA A 176 -0.37 -1.25 8.75
CA ALA A 176 -0.74 -1.16 10.16
C ALA A 176 -2.20 -0.72 10.34
N LYS A 177 -2.69 0.21 9.50
CA LYS A 177 -4.09 0.69 9.53
C LYS A 177 -5.08 -0.46 9.30
N ALA A 178 -4.82 -1.29 8.28
CA ALA A 178 -5.66 -2.46 8.02
C ALA A 178 -5.54 -3.53 9.12
N ALA A 179 -4.35 -3.70 9.72
CA ALA A 179 -4.14 -4.62 10.83
C ALA A 179 -4.95 -4.22 12.08
N THR A 180 -4.92 -2.94 12.46
CA THR A 180 -5.75 -2.43 13.56
C THR A 180 -7.24 -2.61 13.28
N ALA A 181 -7.70 -2.29 12.06
CA ALA A 181 -9.09 -2.51 11.67
C ALA A 181 -9.49 -3.99 11.73
N MET A 182 -8.60 -4.89 11.28
CA MET A 182 -8.81 -6.33 11.32
C MET A 182 -8.89 -6.86 12.74
N GLN A 183 -7.99 -6.44 13.64
CA GLN A 183 -8.03 -6.85 15.05
C GLN A 183 -9.34 -6.40 15.72
N ALA A 184 -9.77 -5.16 15.47
CA ALA A 184 -11.04 -4.65 15.99
C ALA A 184 -12.23 -5.46 15.46
N LEU A 185 -12.20 -5.84 14.18
CA LEU A 185 -13.22 -6.65 13.53
C LEU A 185 -13.28 -8.08 14.09
N ALA A 186 -12.14 -8.77 14.17
CA ALA A 186 -12.05 -10.13 14.70
C ALA A 186 -12.45 -10.23 16.18
N GLY A 187 -12.27 -9.15 16.94
CA GLY A 187 -12.65 -9.07 18.35
C GLY A 187 -14.16 -8.88 18.60
N ARG A 188 -14.95 -8.54 17.57
CA ARG A 188 -16.39 -8.29 17.73
C ARG A 188 -17.12 -9.58 18.15
N PRO A 189 -18.00 -9.54 19.17
CA PRO A 189 -18.66 -10.74 19.68
C PRO A 189 -19.39 -11.56 18.62
N ALA A 190 -20.05 -10.90 17.66
CA ALA A 190 -20.81 -11.57 16.60
C ALA A 190 -19.94 -12.26 15.54
N LEU A 191 -18.63 -11.96 15.50
CA LEU A 191 -17.70 -12.42 14.46
C LEU A 191 -16.58 -13.30 15.02
N ARG A 192 -16.43 -13.36 16.35
CA ARG A 192 -15.30 -14.02 17.03
C ARG A 192 -15.07 -15.44 16.54
N ASP A 193 -16.14 -16.25 16.46
CA ASP A 193 -16.07 -17.66 16.07
C ASP A 193 -15.58 -17.85 14.62
N LEU A 194 -15.79 -16.85 13.75
CA LEU A 194 -15.32 -16.89 12.35
C LEU A 194 -13.80 -16.69 12.24
N PHE A 195 -13.19 -16.08 13.27
CA PHE A 195 -11.77 -15.73 13.28
C PHE A 195 -10.95 -16.46 14.34
N GLU A 196 -11.58 -17.35 15.12
CA GLU A 196 -10.94 -18.06 16.22
C GLU A 196 -9.66 -18.77 15.78
N GLU A 197 -9.72 -19.52 14.67
CA GLU A 197 -8.60 -20.31 14.12
C GLU A 197 -7.85 -19.61 12.97
N THR A 198 -8.04 -18.31 12.80
CA THR A 198 -7.41 -17.54 11.71
C THR A 198 -5.92 -17.32 11.93
N TRP A 199 -5.15 -17.55 10.87
CA TRP A 199 -3.75 -17.19 10.75
C TRP A 199 -3.57 -15.81 10.13
N PHE A 200 -2.71 -14.97 10.71
CA PHE A 200 -2.46 -13.61 10.24
C PHE A 200 -1.10 -13.53 9.54
N PHE A 201 -1.11 -13.18 8.27
CA PHE A 201 0.09 -12.99 7.46
C PHE A 201 0.30 -11.50 7.23
N VAL A 202 1.42 -10.98 7.71
CA VAL A 202 1.74 -9.55 7.67
C VAL A 202 3.00 -9.29 6.84
N LEU A 203 2.98 -8.21 6.07
CA LEU A 203 4.09 -7.84 5.18
C LEU A 203 5.37 -7.46 5.93
N SER A 204 5.29 -7.03 7.20
CA SER A 204 6.47 -6.62 7.97
C SER A 204 6.23 -6.64 9.48
N GLY A 205 7.32 -6.63 10.25
CA GLY A 205 7.28 -6.59 11.72
C GLY A 205 6.54 -5.36 12.28
N ARG A 206 6.54 -4.23 11.56
CA ARG A 206 5.77 -3.04 11.97
C ARG A 206 4.26 -3.29 11.90
N ILE A 207 3.80 -4.05 10.92
CA ILE A 207 2.38 -4.42 10.81
C ILE A 207 2.03 -5.45 11.89
N ALA A 208 2.95 -6.39 12.17
CA ALA A 208 2.84 -7.33 13.28
C ALA A 208 2.64 -6.60 14.61
N ALA A 209 3.40 -5.53 14.86
CA ALA A 209 3.30 -4.73 16.08
C ALA A 209 1.95 -4.01 16.26
N ALA A 210 1.16 -3.85 15.18
CA ALA A 210 -0.20 -3.29 15.27
C ALA A 210 -1.26 -4.33 15.69
N LEU A 211 -0.89 -5.62 15.77
CA LEU A 211 -1.75 -6.73 16.18
C LEU A 211 -1.46 -7.15 17.63
N GLU A 212 -1.78 -6.29 18.59
CA GLU A 212 -1.49 -6.50 20.01
C GLU A 212 -2.28 -7.65 20.65
N ALA A 213 -3.48 -7.95 20.15
CA ALA A 213 -4.37 -8.97 20.73
C ALA A 213 -4.32 -10.31 19.99
N VAL A 214 -3.55 -10.41 18.91
CA VAL A 214 -3.38 -11.65 18.15
C VAL A 214 -2.27 -12.47 18.77
N ALA A 215 -2.55 -13.73 19.04
CA ALA A 215 -1.60 -14.64 19.63
C ALA A 215 -0.42 -14.90 18.67
N SER A 216 0.81 -14.79 19.20
CA SER A 216 2.05 -14.81 18.39
C SER A 216 2.21 -16.09 17.54
N GLU A 217 1.66 -17.21 18.01
CA GLU A 217 1.69 -18.49 17.31
C GLU A 217 0.85 -18.48 16.04
N LYS A 218 -0.21 -17.65 15.97
CA LYS A 218 -1.08 -17.45 14.79
C LYS A 218 -0.60 -16.31 13.88
N LEU A 219 0.51 -15.65 14.20
CA LEU A 219 1.08 -14.55 13.45
C LEU A 219 2.28 -15.01 12.61
N ARG A 220 2.34 -14.57 11.35
CA ARG A 220 3.42 -14.89 10.40
C ARG A 220 3.86 -13.62 9.68
N VAL A 221 5.15 -13.30 9.77
CA VAL A 221 5.75 -12.10 9.16
C VAL A 221 6.53 -12.51 7.92
N ALA A 222 6.28 -11.85 6.79
CA ALA A 222 7.06 -12.06 5.58
C ALA A 222 8.56 -11.76 5.83
N PRO A 223 9.49 -12.57 5.28
CA PRO A 223 10.94 -12.36 5.46
C PRO A 223 11.43 -11.03 4.86
N GLU A 224 10.70 -10.52 3.87
CA GLU A 224 10.92 -9.21 3.24
C GLU A 224 9.57 -8.55 2.93
N PRO A 225 9.51 -7.21 2.82
CA PRO A 225 8.25 -6.48 2.64
C PRO A 225 7.72 -6.53 1.19
N SER A 226 7.69 -7.72 0.58
CA SER A 226 7.18 -7.98 -0.76
C SER A 226 5.91 -8.84 -0.74
N GLU A 227 5.01 -8.61 -1.69
CA GLU A 227 3.78 -9.40 -1.80
C GLU A 227 4.09 -10.84 -2.21
N GLU A 228 5.12 -11.03 -3.02
CA GLU A 228 5.69 -12.32 -3.39
C GLU A 228 6.10 -13.12 -2.15
N ALA A 229 6.88 -12.54 -1.24
CA ALA A 229 7.30 -13.21 -0.02
C ALA A 229 6.12 -13.50 0.93
N LEU A 230 5.12 -12.62 0.98
CA LEU A 230 3.91 -12.82 1.77
C LEU A 230 3.07 -14.00 1.26
N LEU A 231 2.89 -14.10 -0.06
CA LEU A 231 2.15 -15.19 -0.67
C LEU A 231 2.92 -16.51 -0.62
N GLU A 232 4.25 -16.49 -0.72
CA GLU A 232 5.07 -17.69 -0.54
C GLU A 232 5.00 -18.20 0.91
N LEU A 233 5.06 -17.29 1.89
CA LEU A 233 4.85 -17.64 3.29
C LEU A 233 3.47 -18.25 3.54
N LEU A 234 2.43 -17.73 2.87
CA LEU A 234 1.11 -18.34 2.87
C LEU A 234 1.13 -19.72 2.17
N ARG A 235 1.88 -19.91 1.09
CA ARG A 235 1.92 -21.22 0.42
C ARG A 235 2.52 -22.32 1.30
N THR A 236 3.44 -21.97 2.20
CA THR A 236 4.23 -22.93 2.99
C THR A 236 3.92 -22.93 4.49
N TRP A 237 2.86 -22.26 4.97
CA TRP A 237 2.64 -22.13 6.43
C TRP A 237 2.19 -23.44 7.11
N ARG A 238 1.68 -24.40 6.32
CA ARG A 238 1.24 -25.72 6.77
C ARG A 238 2.32 -26.77 6.55
#